data_AF-A0A2T0U490-F1
#
_entry.id   AF-A0A2T0U490-F1
#
_cell.length_a   1.000
_cell.length_b   1.000
_cell.length_c   1.000
_cell.angle_alpha   90.00
_cell.angle_beta   90.00
_cell.angle_gamma   90.00
#
_symmetry.space_group_name_H-M   'P 1'
#
loop_
_entity.id
_entity.type
_entity.pdbx_description
1 polymer ?
#
loop_
_entity_poly.entity_id
_entity_poly.type
_entity_poly.pdbx_seq_one_letter_code
_entity_poly.pdbx_strand_id
1 'polypeptide(L)'
;MELTLGTPAMLFPAIALLLLAYTNRFLALASLIRNLKSQYVANQNPNLLGQIQSIRTRIIQVRNMQACGIMGFLLCVISMWLLYNSQNVLAGYAFGLSLLLLMISLLISFRETQISVEALEIELSDLEELVKKK
;
A
#
# COMPACT_ATOMS: atom_id res chain seq x y z
N MET A 1 -14.48 28.48 3.68
CA MET A 1 -14.32 27.64 2.47
C MET A 1 -15.60 26.83 2.35
N GLU A 2 -16.40 27.04 1.29
CA GLU A 2 -17.63 26.26 1.08
C GLU A 2 -17.25 24.91 0.47
N LEU A 3 -17.29 23.86 1.29
CA LEU A 3 -17.16 22.49 0.81
C LEU A 3 -18.50 22.08 0.18
N THR A 4 -18.49 21.83 -1.12
CA THR A 4 -19.66 21.29 -1.82
C THR A 4 -19.58 19.76 -1.87
N LEU A 5 -20.71 19.09 -2.06
CA LEU A 5 -20.76 17.64 -2.29
C LEU A 5 -19.88 17.20 -3.48
N GLY A 6 -19.58 18.10 -4.42
CA GLY A 6 -18.74 17.81 -5.58
C GLY A 6 -17.27 17.58 -5.24
N THR A 7 -16.72 18.24 -4.21
CA THR A 7 -15.28 18.14 -3.89
C THR A 7 -14.87 16.74 -3.41
N PRO A 8 -15.54 16.11 -2.44
CA PRO A 8 -15.20 14.75 -2.06
C PRO A 8 -15.62 13.73 -3.14
N ALA A 9 -16.59 14.06 -4.01
CA ALA A 9 -17.07 13.14 -5.04
C ALA A 9 -16.02 12.85 -6.12
N MET A 10 -15.20 13.85 -6.44
CA MET A 10 -14.08 13.70 -7.38
C MET A 10 -12.99 12.75 -6.87
N LEU A 11 -12.92 12.50 -5.55
CA LEU A 11 -11.91 11.61 -4.97
C LEU A 11 -12.29 10.12 -5.04
N PHE A 12 -13.58 9.78 -5.15
CA PHE A 12 -14.03 8.38 -5.17
C PHE A 12 -13.32 7.52 -6.22
N PRO A 13 -13.26 7.93 -7.50
CA PRO A 13 -12.61 7.11 -8.52
C PRO A 13 -11.12 6.91 -8.24
N ALA A 14 -10.43 7.97 -7.81
CA ALA A 14 -9.01 7.92 -7.49
C ALA A 14 -8.72 6.99 -6.30
N ILE A 15 -9.52 7.07 -5.24
CA ILE A 15 -9.36 6.20 -4.06
C ILE A 15 -9.67 4.74 -4.40
N ALA A 16 -10.71 4.48 -5.22
CA ALA A 16 -11.03 3.12 -5.66
C ALA A 16 -9.88 2.48 -6.46
N LEU A 17 -9.28 3.22 -7.40
CA LEU A 17 -8.11 2.77 -8.16
C LEU A 17 -6.91 2.52 -7.25
N LEU A 18 -6.70 3.40 -6.25
CA LEU A 18 -5.63 3.25 -5.27
C LEU A 18 -5.77 1.95 -4.45
N LEU A 19 -6.98 1.67 -3.95
CA LEU A 19 -7.27 0.45 -3.18
C LEU A 19 -7.12 -0.82 -4.04
N LEU A 20 -7.50 -0.76 -5.32
CA LEU A 20 -7.29 -1.86 -6.26
C LEU A 20 -5.78 -2.11 -6.47
N ALA A 21 -4.99 -1.05 -6.67
CA ALA A 21 -3.55 -1.16 -6.81
C ALA A 21 -2.89 -1.78 -5.57
N TYR A 22 -3.32 -1.37 -4.37
CA TYR A 22 -2.81 -1.92 -3.10
C TYR A 22 -3.18 -3.39 -2.92
N THR A 23 -4.40 -3.77 -3.27
CA THR A 23 -4.85 -5.16 -3.25
C THR A 23 -4.02 -6.03 -4.20
N ASN A 24 -3.76 -5.54 -5.43
CA ASN A 24 -2.91 -6.23 -6.39
C ASN A 24 -1.48 -6.41 -5.86
N ARG A 25 -0.90 -5.39 -5.23
CA ARG A 25 0.44 -5.48 -4.62
C ARG A 25 0.48 -6.51 -3.48
N PHE A 26 -0.55 -6.51 -2.63
CA PHE A 26 -0.66 -7.50 -1.55
C PHE A 26 -0.74 -8.93 -2.09
N LEU A 27 -1.59 -9.17 -3.10
CA LEU A 27 -1.74 -10.48 -3.74
C LEU A 27 -0.44 -10.96 -4.39
N ALA A 28 0.28 -10.06 -5.07
CA ALA A 28 1.58 -10.37 -5.66
C ALA A 28 2.61 -10.81 -4.61
N LEU A 29 2.74 -10.06 -3.50
CA LEU A 29 3.63 -10.43 -2.39
C LEU A 29 3.21 -11.74 -1.71
N ALA A 30 1.90 -11.96 -1.52
CA ALA A 30 1.37 -13.18 -0.95
C ALA A 30 1.61 -14.41 -1.85
N SER A 31 1.59 -14.23 -3.18
CA SER A 31 1.99 -15.27 -4.13
C SER A 31 3.49 -15.55 -4.06
N LEU A 32 4.32 -14.50 -4.03
CA LEU A 32 5.78 -14.63 -3.98
C LEU A 32 6.25 -15.37 -2.73
N ILE A 33 5.73 -15.03 -1.55
CA ILE A 33 6.10 -15.72 -0.29
C ILE A 33 5.69 -17.21 -0.30
N ARG A 34 4.54 -17.55 -0.91
CA ARG A 34 4.10 -18.95 -1.06
C ARG A 34 5.06 -19.73 -1.97
N ASN A 35 5.49 -19.12 -3.08
CA ASN A 35 6.45 -19.72 -4.00
C ASN A 35 7.83 -19.92 -3.34
N LEU A 36 8.36 -18.89 -2.68
CA LEU A 36 9.65 -18.97 -1.98
C LEU A 36 9.63 -20.01 -0.86
N LYS A 37 8.52 -20.10 -0.11
CA LYS A 37 8.35 -21.15 0.90
C LYS A 37 8.44 -22.54 0.28
N SER A 38 7.78 -22.77 -0.86
CA SER A 38 7.84 -24.05 -1.58
C SER A 38 9.27 -24.38 -2.01
N GLN A 39 10.00 -23.41 -2.56
CA GLN A 39 11.40 -23.58 -2.97
C GLN A 39 12.34 -23.83 -1.79
N TYR A 40 12.11 -23.17 -0.65
CA TYR A 40 12.92 -23.38 0.56
C TYR A 40 12.76 -24.79 1.13
N VAL A 41 11.53 -25.33 1.12
CA VAL A 41 11.27 -26.71 1.53
C VAL A 41 12.00 -27.71 0.63
N ALA A 42 12.15 -27.42 -0.66
CA ALA A 42 12.83 -28.29 -1.62
C ALA A 42 14.37 -28.24 -1.52
N ASN A 43 14.95 -27.04 -1.42
CA ASN A 43 16.40 -26.84 -1.61
C ASN A 43 17.14 -26.35 -0.36
N GLN A 44 16.44 -26.02 0.73
CA GLN A 44 16.99 -25.48 1.99
C GLN A 44 18.01 -24.34 1.83
N ASN A 45 17.92 -23.56 0.74
CA ASN A 45 18.86 -22.48 0.47
C ASN A 45 18.67 -21.34 1.49
N PRO A 46 19.70 -20.99 2.29
CA PRO A 46 19.59 -19.94 3.31
C PRO A 46 19.27 -18.55 2.75
N ASN A 47 19.63 -18.26 1.49
CA ASN A 47 19.33 -16.97 0.84
C ASN A 47 17.81 -16.72 0.72
N LEU A 48 17.01 -17.79 0.58
CA LEU A 48 15.56 -17.70 0.49
C LEU A 48 14.93 -17.19 1.80
N LEU A 49 15.56 -17.42 2.96
CA LEU A 49 15.08 -16.90 4.23
C LEU A 49 15.19 -15.37 4.29
N GLY A 50 16.27 -14.81 3.73
CA GLY A 50 16.47 -13.37 3.61
C GLY A 50 15.37 -12.71 2.77
N GLN A 51 15.03 -13.31 1.62
CA GLN A 51 13.94 -12.84 0.77
C GLN A 51 12.56 -12.94 1.45
N ILE A 52 12.29 -14.05 2.16
CA ILE A 52 11.03 -14.21 2.90
C ILE A 52 10.90 -13.12 3.97
N GLN A 53 11.98 -12.77 4.65
CA GLN A 53 11.99 -11.71 5.66
C GLN A 53 11.78 -10.32 5.05
N SER A 54 12.38 -10.02 3.89
CA SER A 54 12.15 -8.76 3.18
C SER A 54 10.69 -8.63 2.71
N ILE A 55 10.11 -9.71 2.16
CA ILE A 55 8.69 -9.74 1.75
C ILE A 55 7.75 -9.57 2.93
N ARG A 56 8.04 -10.18 4.09
CA ARG A 56 7.25 -10.01 5.31
C ARG A 56 7.15 -8.53 5.70
N THR A 57 8.27 -7.81 5.64
CA THR A 57 8.32 -6.38 5.94
C THR A 57 7.49 -5.57 4.93
N ARG A 58 7.62 -5.88 3.64
CA ARG A 58 6.83 -5.25 2.57
C ARG A 58 5.32 -5.49 2.75
N ILE A 59 4.89 -6.71 3.09
CA ILE A 59 3.49 -7.03 3.38
C ILE A 59 2.93 -6.14 4.50
N ILE A 60 3.69 -5.91 5.57
CA ILE A 60 3.25 -5.04 6.67
C ILE A 60 3.09 -3.60 6.18
N GLN A 61 3.99 -3.11 5.33
CA GLN A 61 3.89 -1.76 4.75
C GLN A 61 2.66 -1.63 3.83
N VAL A 62 2.42 -2.62 2.96
CA VAL A 62 1.22 -2.67 2.10
C VAL A 62 -0.06 -2.68 2.94
N ARG A 63 -0.09 -3.49 4.00
CA ARG A 63 -1.24 -3.54 4.92
C ARG A 63 -1.47 -2.18 5.60
N ASN A 64 -0.40 -1.52 6.05
CA ASN A 64 -0.51 -0.25 6.77
C ASN A 64 -0.95 0.89 5.84
N MET A 65 -0.42 0.99 4.60
CA MET A 65 -0.92 1.98 3.64
C MET A 65 -2.40 1.73 3.32
N GLN A 66 -2.80 0.47 3.11
CA GLN A 66 -4.19 0.14 2.81
C GLN A 66 -5.13 0.47 3.99
N ALA A 67 -4.71 0.21 5.22
CA ALA A 67 -5.47 0.57 6.41
C ALA A 67 -5.67 2.11 6.53
N CYS A 68 -4.61 2.90 6.31
CA CYS A 68 -4.72 4.35 6.28
C CYS A 68 -5.62 4.84 5.14
N GLY A 69 -5.49 4.26 3.94
CA GLY A 69 -6.32 4.60 2.78
C GLY A 69 -7.80 4.29 3.01
N ILE A 70 -8.12 3.11 3.57
CA ILE A 70 -9.49 2.72 3.93
C ILE A 70 -10.05 3.66 5.01
N MET A 71 -9.28 3.97 6.04
CA MET A 71 -9.72 4.87 7.10
C MET A 71 -9.95 6.30 6.57
N GLY A 72 -9.07 6.80 5.69
CA GLY A 72 -9.29 8.06 4.98
C GLY A 72 -10.55 8.03 4.13
N PHE A 73 -10.78 6.93 3.41
CA PHE A 73 -11.99 6.75 2.61
C PHE A 73 -13.27 6.77 3.44
N LEU A 74 -13.29 6.07 4.58
CA LEU A 74 -14.42 6.07 5.51
C LEU A 74 -14.71 7.48 6.05
N LEU A 75 -13.68 8.24 6.43
CA LEU A 75 -13.86 9.64 6.85
C LEU A 75 -14.36 10.53 5.72
N CYS A 76 -13.98 10.25 4.47
CA CYS A 76 -14.50 10.96 3.30
C CYS A 76 -16.00 10.69 3.11
N VAL A 77 -16.45 9.44 3.28
CA VAL A 77 -17.88 9.08 3.27
C VAL A 77 -18.64 9.74 4.42
N ILE A 78 -18.07 9.75 5.62
CA ILE A 78 -18.65 10.47 6.78
C ILE A 78 -18.76 11.96 6.50
N SER A 79 -17.74 12.58 5.90
CA SER A 79 -17.78 13.99 5.50
C SER A 79 -18.92 14.27 4.52
N MET A 80 -19.14 13.41 3.53
CA MET A 80 -20.27 13.57 2.61
C MET A 80 -21.61 13.43 3.29
N TRP A 81 -21.74 12.48 4.22
CA TRP A 81 -22.95 12.32 5.01
C TRP A 81 -23.22 13.55 5.89
N LEU A 82 -22.18 14.17 6.46
CA LEU A 82 -22.31 15.42 7.22
C LEU A 82 -22.72 16.60 6.32
N LEU A 83 -22.15 16.72 5.11
CA LEU A 83 -22.57 17.72 4.12
C LEU A 83 -24.05 17.55 3.74
N TYR A 84 -24.49 16.30 3.55
CA TYR A 84 -25.90 16.00 3.26
C TYR A 84 -26.84 16.48 4.39
N ASN A 85 -26.41 16.39 5.66
CA ASN A 85 -27.14 16.90 6.82
C ASN A 85 -26.92 18.41 7.08
N SER A 86 -26.33 19.15 6.13
CA SER A 86 -26.00 20.59 6.27
C SER A 86 -25.03 20.94 7.42
N GLN A 87 -24.28 19.95 7.94
CA GLN A 87 -23.29 20.12 9.00
C GLN A 87 -21.91 20.50 8.43
N ASN A 88 -21.80 21.68 7.82
CA ASN A 88 -20.63 22.11 7.02
C ASN A 88 -19.31 22.16 7.83
N VAL A 89 -19.36 22.58 9.09
CA VAL A 89 -18.16 22.70 9.94
C VAL A 89 -17.58 21.33 10.27
N LEU A 90 -18.40 20.39 10.72
CA LEU A 90 -17.98 19.01 11.03
C LEU A 90 -17.52 18.28 9.78
N ALA A 91 -18.20 18.49 8.65
CA ALA A 91 -17.78 17.96 7.36
C ALA A 91 -16.36 18.41 7.00
N GLY A 92 -16.04 19.70 7.19
CA GLY A 92 -14.71 20.22 6.92
C GLY A 92 -13.60 19.56 7.74
N TYR A 93 -13.83 19.32 9.03
CA TYR A 93 -12.87 18.59 9.86
C TYR A 93 -12.71 17.13 9.44
N ALA A 94 -13.82 16.43 9.15
CA ALA A 94 -13.78 15.05 8.67
C ALA A 94 -13.05 14.92 7.33
N PHE A 95 -13.29 15.86 6.40
CA PHE A 95 -12.61 15.94 5.11
C PHE A 95 -11.12 16.25 5.26
N GLY A 96 -10.75 17.20 6.13
CA GLY A 96 -9.34 17.49 6.40
C GLY A 96 -8.60 16.26 6.94
N LEU A 97 -9.22 15.54 7.89
CA LEU A 97 -8.63 14.33 8.47
C LEU A 97 -8.53 13.18 7.46
N SER A 98 -9.51 13.03 6.56
CA SER A 98 -9.43 12.01 5.50
C SER A 98 -8.24 12.26 4.56
N LEU A 99 -8.02 13.52 4.17
CA LEU A 99 -6.89 13.90 3.33
C LEU A 99 -5.54 13.64 4.01
N LEU A 100 -5.44 13.92 5.31
CA LEU A 100 -4.22 13.61 6.09
C LEU A 100 -3.93 12.10 6.11
N LEU A 101 -4.94 11.26 6.32
CA LEU A 101 -4.76 9.80 6.28
C LEU A 101 -4.39 9.29 4.89
N LEU A 102 -4.99 9.85 3.83
CA LEU A 102 -4.61 9.53 2.45
C LEU A 102 -3.18 9.95 2.15
N MET A 103 -2.73 11.10 2.64
CA MET A 103 -1.35 11.55 2.50
C MET A 103 -0.37 10.61 3.21
N ILE A 104 -0.69 10.18 4.44
CA ILE A 104 0.11 9.18 5.17
C ILE A 104 0.15 7.85 4.41
N SER A 105 -0.99 7.39 3.89
CA SER A 105 -1.07 6.18 3.05
C SER A 105 -0.12 6.27 1.84
N LEU A 106 -0.13 7.39 1.14
CA LEU A 106 0.74 7.61 -0.03
C LEU A 106 2.21 7.67 0.34
N LEU A 107 2.58 8.28 1.47
CA LEU A 107 3.97 8.29 1.94
C LEU A 107 4.47 6.88 2.28
N ILE A 108 3.63 6.05 2.88
CA ILE A 108 3.96 4.63 3.12
C ILE A 108 4.11 3.89 1.78
N SER A 109 3.20 4.13 0.83
CA SER A 109 3.26 3.53 -0.51
C SER A 109 4.53 3.92 -1.28
N PHE A 110 4.97 5.17 -1.14
CA PHE A 110 6.21 5.65 -1.72
C PHE A 110 7.42 4.93 -1.10
N ARG A 111 7.51 4.87 0.23
CA ARG A 111 8.58 4.13 0.93
C ARG A 111 8.62 2.65 0.55
N GLU A 112 7.46 2.01 0.48
CA GLU A 112 7.38 0.58 0.14
C GLU A 112 7.79 0.32 -1.31
N THR A 113 7.56 1.28 -2.21
CA THR A 113 8.07 1.21 -3.58
C THR A 113 9.59 1.28 -3.63
N GLN A 114 10.23 2.17 -2.87
CA GLN A 114 11.69 2.26 -2.80
C GLN A 114 12.30 0.95 -2.29
N ILE A 115 11.81 0.44 -1.16
CA ILE A 115 12.28 -0.83 -0.57
C ILE A 115 12.05 -2.01 -1.50
N SER A 116 10.93 -2.00 -2.24
CA SER A 116 10.64 -3.04 -3.23
C SER A 116 11.64 -3.07 -4.37
N VAL A 117 12.08 -1.89 -4.85
CA VAL A 117 13.06 -1.79 -5.94
C VAL A 117 14.44 -2.22 -5.45
N GLU A 118 14.88 -1.70 -4.30
CA GLU A 118 16.17 -2.05 -3.70
C GLU A 118 16.29 -3.57 -3.45
N ALA A 119 15.24 -4.20 -2.90
CA ALA A 119 15.24 -5.64 -2.67
C ALA A 119 15.30 -6.47 -3.97
N LEU A 120 14.73 -5.96 -5.07
CA LEU A 120 14.79 -6.62 -6.38
C LEU A 120 16.16 -6.43 -7.03
N GLU A 121 16.79 -5.28 -6.85
CA GLU A 121 18.12 -4.99 -7.37
C GLU A 121 19.19 -5.87 -6.71
N ILE A 122 19.12 -6.04 -5.38
CA ILE A 122 20.00 -6.96 -4.64
C ILE A 122 19.85 -8.40 -5.15
N GLU A 123 18.61 -8.86 -5.33
CA GLU A 123 18.33 -10.20 -5.85
C GLU A 123 18.87 -10.40 -7.27
N LEU A 124 18.78 -9.37 -8.12
CA LEU A 124 19.30 -9.41 -9.48
C LEU A 124 20.83 -9.42 -9.49
N SER A 125 21.48 -8.59 -8.66
CA SER A 125 22.94 -8.56 -8.57
C SER A 125 23.53 -9.88 -8.08
N ASP A 126 22.88 -10.52 -7.10
CA ASP A 126 23.30 -11.85 -6.60
C ASP A 126 23.25 -12.90 -7.71
N LEU A 127 22.21 -12.84 -8.57
CA LEU A 127 22.09 -13.73 -9.72
C LEU A 127 23.18 -13.46 -10.76
N GLU A 128 23.48 -12.20 -11.06
CA GLU A 128 24.52 -11.83 -12.03
C GLU A 128 25.93 -12.28 -11.59
N GLU A 129 26.24 -12.16 -10.30
CA GLU A 129 27.51 -12.66 -9.75
C GLU A 129 27.61 -14.19 -9.83
N LEU A 130 26.52 -14.91 -9.55
CA LEU A 130 26.46 -16.37 -9.69
C LEU A 130 26.68 -16.81 -11.14
N VAL A 131 26.16 -16.07 -12.11
CA VAL A 131 26.35 -16.35 -13.54
C VAL A 131 27.78 -16.04 -13.99
N LYS A 132 28.39 -14.92 -13.55
CA LYS A 132 29.77 -14.55 -13.92
C LYS A 132 30.85 -15.48 -13.35
N LYS A 133 30.58 -16.16 -12.24
CA LYS A 133 31.51 -17.12 -11.60
C LYS A 133 31.53 -18.50 -12.26
N LYS A 134 30.66 -18.76 -13.24
CA LYS A 134 30.49 -20.05 -13.91
C LYS A 134 31.07 -20.02 -15.32
#